data_AF-A0A421C8L0-F1
#
_entry.id   AF-A0A421C8L0-F1
#
_cell.length_a   1.000
_cell.length_b   1.000
_cell.length_c   1.000
_cell.angle_alpha   90.00
_cell.angle_beta   90.00
_cell.angle_gamma   90.00
#
_symmetry.space_group_name_H-M   'P 1'
#
loop_
_entity.id
_entity.type
_entity.pdbx_description
1 polymer ?
#
loop_
_entity_poly.entity_id
_entity_poly.type
_entity_poly.pdbx_seq_one_letter_code
_entity_poly.pdbx_strand_id
1 'polypeptide(L)'
;MESSIEELKAAYRVLNTDYVCLTCEMSFKKGEVFGNPDEVLIDAEMAAKEHRSRNRVSPFHSILMHERNYTGLSEHQQTMIAYSCTSLGNK
;
A
#
# COMPACT_ATOMS: atom_id res chain seq x y z
N MET A 1 5.48 14.35 4.32
CA MET A 1 6.14 13.08 4.66
C MET A 1 6.45 12.38 3.36
N GLU A 2 7.71 12.24 3.02
CA GLU A 2 8.18 11.55 1.81
C GLU A 2 8.25 10.05 2.12
N SER A 3 7.67 9.21 1.26
CA SER A 3 7.81 7.74 1.34
C SER A 3 8.82 7.28 0.30
N SER A 4 9.64 6.29 0.63
CA SER A 4 10.63 5.77 -0.33
C SER A 4 9.92 5.00 -1.46
N ILE A 5 10.62 4.81 -2.58
CA ILE A 5 10.10 4.02 -3.71
C ILE A 5 9.81 2.57 -3.28
N GLU A 6 10.63 2.02 -2.38
CA GLU A 6 10.47 0.69 -1.81
C GLU A 6 9.20 0.59 -0.97
N GLU A 7 8.89 1.62 -0.16
CA GLU A 7 7.66 1.67 0.64
C GLU A 7 6.42 1.80 -0.25
N LEU A 8 6.50 2.58 -1.32
CA LEU A 8 5.43 2.68 -2.33
C LEU A 8 5.19 1.33 -3.03
N LYS A 9 6.26 0.59 -3.35
CA LYS A 9 6.16 -0.78 -3.90
C LYS A 9 5.62 -1.78 -2.89
N ALA A 10 5.98 -1.64 -1.62
CA ALA A 10 5.52 -2.49 -0.53
C ALA A 10 4.06 -2.22 -0.15
N ALA A 11 3.55 -1.01 -0.41
CA ALA A 11 2.25 -0.48 0.04
C ALA A 11 2.12 -0.29 1.57
N TYR A 12 3.23 -0.43 2.29
CA TYR A 12 3.34 -0.14 3.71
C TYR A 12 4.70 0.49 3.98
N ARG A 13 4.78 1.24 5.08
CA ARG A 13 6.04 1.74 5.64
C ARG A 13 6.32 1.04 6.95
N VAL A 14 7.59 1.01 7.34
CA VAL A 14 7.99 0.50 8.66
C VAL A 14 8.24 1.69 9.57
N LEU A 15 7.44 1.83 10.63
CA LEU A 15 7.58 2.87 11.64
C LEU A 15 7.99 2.25 12.96
N ASN A 16 9.22 2.52 13.40
CA ASN A 16 9.89 1.83 14.53
C ASN A 16 10.00 0.32 14.28
N THR A 17 8.94 -0.43 14.57
CA THR A 17 8.83 -1.88 14.39
C THR A 17 7.52 -2.28 13.72
N ASP A 18 6.64 -1.33 13.43
CA ASP A 18 5.27 -1.59 13.02
C ASP A 18 5.14 -1.38 11.52
N TYR A 19 4.39 -2.27 10.89
CA TYR A 19 4.10 -2.19 9.47
C TYR A 19 2.81 -1.39 9.31
N VAL A 20 2.88 -0.21 8.68
CA VAL A 20 1.74 0.70 8.55
C VAL A 20 1.35 0.81 7.09
N CYS A 21 0.11 0.45 6.78
CA CYS A 21 -0.45 0.58 5.42
C CYS A 21 -0.41 2.06 4.98
N LEU A 22 0.11 2.32 3.78
CA LEU A 22 0.15 3.68 3.21
C LEU A 22 -1.20 4.16 2.68
N THR A 23 -2.19 3.27 2.57
CA THR A 23 -3.50 3.59 1.97
C THR A 23 -4.60 3.77 3.00
N CYS A 24 -4.62 2.96 4.07
CA CYS A 24 -5.68 3.00 5.09
C CYS A 24 -5.16 3.27 6.51
N GLU A 25 -3.85 3.47 6.68
CA GLU A 25 -3.18 3.73 7.95
C GLU A 25 -3.31 2.61 9.01
N MET A 26 -3.86 1.44 8.64
CA MET A 26 -3.87 0.26 9.50
C MET A 26 -2.44 -0.15 9.85
N SER A 27 -2.19 -0.40 11.14
CA SER A 27 -0.89 -0.82 11.66
C SER A 27 -0.89 -2.29 12.06
N PHE A 28 0.22 -2.96 11.80
CA PHE A 28 0.50 -4.33 12.20
C PHE A 28 1.75 -4.30 13.08
N LYS A 29 1.56 -4.53 14.38
CA LYS A 29 2.61 -4.35 15.37
C LYS A 29 3.45 -5.60 15.54
N LYS A 30 4.77 -5.44 15.55
CA LYS A 30 5.68 -6.56 15.75
C LYS A 30 5.47 -7.19 17.14
N GLY A 31 5.39 -8.52 17.16
CA GLY A 31 5.10 -9.30 18.38
C GLY A 31 3.62 -9.63 18.56
N GLU A 32 2.73 -9.03 17.77
CA GLU A 32 1.34 -9.47 17.66
C GLU A 32 1.21 -10.59 16.63
N VAL A 33 0.19 -11.43 16.83
CA VAL A 33 -0.16 -12.53 15.94
C VAL A 33 -1.53 -12.24 15.35
N PHE A 34 -1.65 -12.41 14.05
CA PHE A 34 -2.86 -12.12 13.29
C PHE A 34 -3.41 -13.42 12.70
N GLY A 35 -4.73 -13.57 12.68
CA GLY A 35 -5.38 -14.65 11.95
C GLY A 35 -5.53 -14.26 10.48
N ASN A 36 -5.21 -15.17 9.56
CA ASN A 36 -5.65 -15.09 8.18
C ASN A 36 -7.04 -15.81 8.04
N PRO A 37 -7.75 -15.67 6.91
CA PRO A 37 -9.03 -16.32 6.64
C PRO A 37 -8.96 -17.83 6.51
N ASP A 38 -7.77 -18.38 6.30
CA ASP A 38 -7.53 -19.82 6.30
C ASP A 38 -7.26 -20.32 7.74
N GLU A 39 -7.57 -19.49 8.74
CA GLU A 39 -7.39 -19.76 10.17
C GLU A 39 -5.93 -20.01 10.58
N VAL A 40 -4.97 -19.61 9.76
CA VAL A 40 -3.54 -19.67 10.05
C VAL A 40 -3.11 -18.42 10.79
N LEU A 41 -2.35 -18.63 11.86
CA LEU A 41 -1.71 -17.57 12.63
C LEU A 41 -0.42 -17.11 11.93
N ILE A 42 -0.34 -15.81 11.65
CA ILE A 42 0.75 -15.18 10.91
C ILE A 42 1.34 -14.00 11.70
N ASP A 43 2.59 -13.67 11.40
CA ASP A 43 3.26 -12.52 12.00
C ASP A 43 2.81 -11.18 11.37
N ALA A 44 3.21 -10.08 12.01
CA ALA A 44 2.86 -8.73 11.59
C ALA A 44 3.30 -8.39 10.15
N GLU A 45 4.44 -8.90 9.70
CA GLU A 45 4.94 -8.64 8.33
C GLU A 45 4.06 -9.34 7.29
N MET A 46 3.76 -10.61 7.54
CA MET A 46 2.89 -11.40 6.68
C MET A 46 1.47 -10.83 6.68
N ALA A 47 0.97 -10.36 7.82
CA ALA A 47 -0.32 -9.69 7.92
C ALA A 47 -0.37 -8.41 7.07
N ALA A 48 0.67 -7.59 7.08
CA ALA A 48 0.77 -6.39 6.24
C ALA A 48 0.81 -6.74 4.73
N LYS A 49 1.51 -7.81 4.35
CA LYS A 49 1.55 -8.31 2.96
C LYS A 49 0.19 -8.84 2.51
N GLU A 50 -0.50 -9.61 3.34
CA GLU A 50 -1.86 -10.11 3.09
C GLU A 50 -2.88 -8.97 3.00
N HIS A 51 -2.76 -7.96 3.88
CA HIS A 51 -3.60 -6.77 3.80
C HIS A 51 -3.45 -6.07 2.45
N ARG A 52 -2.22 -5.95 1.92
CA ARG A 52 -1.97 -5.41 0.58
C ARG A 52 -2.60 -6.26 -0.52
N SER A 53 -2.46 -7.59 -0.48
CA SER A 53 -2.97 -8.47 -1.55
C SER A 53 -4.50 -8.41 -1.66
N ARG A 54 -5.18 -8.16 -0.54
CA ARG A 54 -6.64 -8.12 -0.45
C ARG A 54 -7.23 -6.75 -0.68
N ASN A 55 -6.57 -5.72 -0.14
CA ASN A 55 -6.94 -4.35 -0.42
C ASN A 55 -6.36 -4.00 -1.79
N ARG A 56 -7.10 -4.35 -2.85
CA ARG A 56 -6.80 -4.10 -4.27
C ARG A 56 -6.61 -2.61 -4.63
N VAL A 57 -6.60 -1.72 -3.66
CA VAL A 57 -6.35 -0.30 -3.83
C VAL A 57 -4.85 -0.08 -3.76
N SER A 58 -4.22 -0.03 -4.93
CA SER A 58 -2.81 0.38 -5.05
C SER A 58 -2.59 1.71 -4.31
N PRO A 59 -1.46 1.90 -3.60
CA PRO A 59 -1.10 3.21 -3.02
C PRO A 59 -1.13 4.34 -4.05
N PHE A 60 -0.83 4.01 -5.30
CA PHE A 60 -0.91 4.92 -6.44
C PHE A 60 -2.36 5.32 -6.79
N HIS A 61 -3.36 4.51 -6.46
CA HIS A 61 -4.77 4.91 -6.55
C HIS A 61 -5.06 6.08 -5.59
N SER A 62 -4.46 6.08 -4.39
CA SER A 62 -4.57 7.21 -3.46
C SER A 62 -3.93 8.48 -4.05
N ILE A 63 -2.81 8.36 -4.78
CA ILE A 63 -2.18 9.48 -5.49
C ILE A 63 -3.08 10.01 -6.63
N LEU A 64 -3.75 9.12 -7.35
CA LEU A 64 -4.68 9.48 -8.43
C LEU A 64 -5.99 10.12 -7.93
N MET A 65 -6.42 9.78 -6.71
CA MET A 65 -7.64 10.31 -6.08
C MET A 65 -7.43 11.71 -5.47
N HIS A 66 -6.19 12.14 -5.23
CA HIS A 66 -5.92 13.53 -4.84
C HIS A 66 -6.07 14.47 -6.04
N GLU A 67 -6.98 15.45 -5.93
CA GLU A 67 -7.31 16.40 -7.00
C GLU A 67 -6.06 17.05 -7.64
N ARG A 68 -6.14 17.29 -8.96
CA ARG A 68 -5.12 17.93 -9.84
C ARG A 68 -4.35 19.10 -9.20
N ASN A 69 -5.00 19.84 -8.30
CA ASN A 69 -4.45 21.02 -7.63
C ASN A 69 -3.35 20.70 -6.60
N TYR A 70 -3.29 19.48 -6.05
CA TYR A 70 -2.33 19.10 -5.01
C TYR A 70 -1.13 18.29 -5.51
N THR A 71 -1.25 17.61 -6.67
CA THR A 71 -0.20 16.73 -7.20
C THR A 71 0.63 17.38 -8.30
N GLY A 72 0.13 18.42 -8.96
CA GLY A 72 0.80 19.08 -10.10
C GLY A 72 0.96 18.18 -11.34
N LEU A 73 0.30 17.02 -11.37
CA LEU A 73 0.44 16.04 -12.42
C LEU A 73 -0.45 16.38 -13.62
N SER A 74 0.13 16.39 -14.82
CA SER A 74 -0.59 16.53 -16.07
C SER A 74 -1.46 15.29 -16.35
N GLU A 75 -2.44 15.42 -17.25
CA GLU A 75 -3.34 14.32 -17.64
C GLU A 75 -2.56 13.07 -18.08
N HIS A 76 -1.50 13.28 -18.85
CA HIS A 76 -0.64 12.21 -19.33
C HIS A 76 0.14 11.53 -18.20
N GLN A 77 0.57 12.28 -17.18
CA GLN A 77 1.25 11.71 -16.01
C GLN A 77 0.29 10.88 -15.14
N GLN A 78 -0.93 11.35 -14.94
CA GLN A 78 -1.97 10.58 -14.25
C GLN A 78 -2.32 9.29 -15.00
N THR A 79 -2.41 9.38 -16.32
CA THR A 79 -2.68 8.23 -17.21
C THR A 79 -1.57 7.18 -17.12
N MET A 80 -0.30 7.60 -17.13
CA MET A 80 0.86 6.71 -16.95
C MET A 80 0.88 6.02 -15.57
N ILE A 81 0.53 6.75 -14.51
CA ILE A 81 0.42 6.19 -13.15
C ILE A 81 -0.74 5.19 -13.09
N ALA A 82 -1.88 5.49 -13.72
CA ALA A 82 -3.01 4.57 -13.80
C ALA A 82 -2.66 3.27 -14.54
N TYR A 83 -1.95 3.34 -15.67
CA TYR A 83 -1.45 2.15 -16.38
C TYR A 83 -0.44 1.35 -15.55
N SER A 84 0.38 2.03 -14.74
CA SER A 84 1.31 1.36 -13.83
C SER A 84 0.56 0.60 -12.72
N CYS A 85 -0.56 1.14 -12.23
CA CYS A 85 -1.42 0.46 -11.25
C CYS A 85 -2.03 -0.82 -11.82
N THR A 86 -2.59 -0.75 -13.03
CA THR A 86 -3.26 -1.90 -13.66
C THR A 86 -2.28 -2.98 -14.10
N SER A 87 -1.05 -2.60 -14.48
CA SER A 87 -0.01 -3.56 -14.86
C SER A 87 0.63 -4.25 -13.65
N LEU A 88 0.75 -3.57 -12.50
CA LEU A 88 1.27 -4.15 -11.26
C LEU A 88 0.23 -4.95 -10.47
N GLY A 89 -1.07 -4.73 -10.71
CA GLY A 89 -2.17 -5.52 -10.12
C GLY A 89 -2.46 -6.85 -10.82
N ASN A 90 -1.77 -7.15 -11.93
CA ASN A 90 -1.95 -8.37 -12.74
C ASN A 90 -0.69 -9.26 -12.74
N LYS A 91 -0.12 -9.53 -11.55
CA LYS A 91 0.86 -10.59 -11.33
C LYS A 91 0.64 -11.29 -10.00
#